data_AF-A0A925S0I8-F1
#
_entry.id   AF-A0A925S0I8-F1
#
_cell.length_a   1.000
_cell.length_b   1.000
_cell.length_c   1.000
_cell.angle_alpha   90.00
_cell.angle_beta   90.00
_cell.angle_gamma   90.00
#
_symmetry.space_group_name_H-M   'P 1'
#
loop_
_entity.id
_entity.type
_entity.pdbx_description
1 polymer ?
#
loop_
_entity_poly.entity_id
_entity_poly.type
_entity_poly.pdbx_seq_one_letter_code
_entity_poly.pdbx_strand_id
1 'polypeptide(L)'
;MSTDVPLLSVSEPAELLALWRLVAEAKFQADPDDKDLWGSPYVHALATKIADAMLKSYGAQGDTAAIDAHTRWIESLPNNVVLPVIRSKLKLDASTEWWKELSQMKRLEYVRGCIAPFEVSEEFLKGLVNDAEA
;
A
#
# COMPACT_ATOMS: atom_id res chain seq x y z
N MET A 1 23.54 -23.02 -15.99
CA MET A 1 23.34 -21.89 -15.06
C MET A 1 22.22 -21.07 -15.67
N SER A 2 21.05 -20.98 -15.02
CA SER A 2 19.99 -20.10 -15.52
C SER A 2 20.47 -18.67 -15.30
N THR A 3 20.75 -17.95 -16.38
CA THR A 3 20.90 -16.50 -16.32
C THR A 3 19.48 -15.95 -16.20
N ASP A 4 18.95 -15.91 -14.99
CA ASP A 4 17.69 -15.22 -14.72
C ASP A 4 17.93 -13.73 -14.94
N VAL A 5 17.69 -13.31 -16.17
CA VAL A 5 17.61 -11.89 -16.51
C VAL A 5 16.35 -11.37 -15.84
N PRO A 6 16.46 -10.36 -14.97
CA PRO A 6 15.28 -9.81 -14.30
C PRO A 6 14.32 -9.23 -15.35
N LEU A 7 13.02 -9.51 -15.20
CA LEU A 7 11.97 -8.95 -16.08
C LEU A 7 11.92 -7.42 -16.02
N LEU A 8 12.32 -6.83 -14.90
CA LEU A 8 12.49 -5.39 -14.70
C LEU A 8 13.69 -5.14 -13.78
N SER A 9 14.55 -4.20 -14.14
CA SER A 9 15.65 -3.71 -13.31
C SER A 9 15.55 -2.20 -13.19
N VAL A 10 15.70 -1.70 -11.95
CA VAL A 10 15.74 -0.27 -11.63
C VAL A 10 17.07 0.00 -10.95
N SER A 11 17.94 0.77 -11.58
CA SER A 11 19.28 1.08 -11.06
C SER A 11 19.34 2.41 -10.33
N GLU A 12 18.42 3.33 -10.64
CA GLU A 12 18.41 4.69 -10.10
C GLU A 12 17.35 4.85 -9.00
N PRO A 13 17.72 5.34 -7.79
CA PRO A 13 16.76 5.54 -6.70
C PRO A 13 15.61 6.49 -7.06
N ALA A 14 15.88 7.46 -7.95
CA ALA A 14 14.87 8.41 -8.43
C ALA A 14 13.78 7.74 -9.26
N GLU A 15 14.11 6.72 -10.07
CA GLU A 15 13.13 5.93 -10.81
C GLU A 15 12.24 5.13 -9.86
N LEU A 16 12.82 4.57 -8.80
CA LEU A 16 12.07 3.83 -7.80
C LEU A 16 11.09 4.73 -7.03
N LEU A 17 11.50 5.96 -6.70
CA LEU A 17 10.62 6.97 -6.12
C LEU A 17 9.51 7.39 -7.10
N ALA A 18 9.81 7.52 -8.39
CA ALA A 18 8.81 7.81 -9.41
C ALA A 18 7.76 6.69 -9.52
N LEU A 19 8.21 5.43 -9.54
CA LEU A 19 7.32 4.26 -9.52
C LEU A 19 6.44 4.24 -8.28
N TRP A 20 7.01 4.53 -7.10
CA TRP A 20 6.23 4.66 -5.87
C TRP A 20 5.11 5.70 -6.02
N ARG A 21 5.42 6.89 -6.52
CA ARG A 21 4.44 7.96 -6.72
C ARG A 21 3.32 7.56 -7.67
N LEU A 22 3.64 6.87 -8.77
CA LEU A 22 2.63 6.36 -9.71
C LEU A 22 1.70 5.34 -9.06
N VAL A 23 2.25 4.40 -8.28
CA VAL A 23 1.45 3.42 -7.53
C VAL A 23 0.60 4.09 -6.46
N ALA A 24 1.15 5.07 -5.74
CA ALA A 24 0.42 5.83 -4.74
C ALA A 24 -0.76 6.60 -5.35
N GLU A 25 -0.58 7.22 -6.52
CA GLU A 25 -1.66 7.90 -7.24
C GLU A 25 -2.77 6.90 -7.60
N ALA A 26 -2.41 5.77 -8.23
CA ALA A 26 -3.37 4.72 -8.59
C ALA A 26 -4.18 4.20 -7.38
N LYS A 27 -3.54 4.04 -6.22
CA LYS A 27 -4.19 3.51 -5.01
C LYS A 27 -4.98 4.58 -4.25
N PHE A 28 -4.41 5.76 -4.05
CA PHE A 28 -4.89 6.75 -3.09
C PHE A 28 -5.50 8.01 -3.72
N GLN A 29 -5.67 8.03 -5.04
CA GLN A 29 -6.49 9.03 -5.72
C GLN A 29 -7.96 8.92 -5.26
N ALA A 30 -8.56 10.07 -4.96
CA ALA A 30 -9.93 10.16 -4.44
C ALA A 30 -10.98 9.71 -5.46
N ASP A 31 -10.75 10.00 -6.73
CA ASP A 31 -11.63 9.65 -7.85
C ASP A 31 -10.81 9.04 -9.00
N PRO A 32 -10.43 7.75 -8.91
CA PRO A 32 -9.61 7.09 -9.93
C PRO A 32 -10.46 6.70 -11.15
N ASP A 33 -9.87 6.86 -12.35
CA ASP A 33 -10.49 6.37 -13.60
C ASP A 33 -10.66 4.85 -13.58
N ASP A 34 -9.68 4.14 -13.01
CA ASP A 34 -9.70 2.69 -12.82
C ASP A 34 -9.79 2.35 -11.31
N LYS A 35 -10.96 1.86 -10.90
CA LYS A 35 -11.24 1.49 -9.51
C LYS A 35 -10.66 0.14 -9.13
N ASP A 36 -10.31 -0.71 -10.09
CA ASP A 36 -9.83 -2.07 -9.83
C ASP A 36 -8.39 -2.06 -9.29
N LEU A 37 -7.63 -1.00 -9.56
CA LEU A 37 -6.27 -0.81 -9.05
C LEU A 37 -6.22 -0.75 -7.52
N TRP A 38 -7.27 -0.22 -6.88
CA TRP A 38 -7.37 -0.13 -5.42
C TRP A 38 -7.40 -1.51 -4.75
N GLY A 39 -8.25 -2.41 -5.24
CA GLY A 39 -8.45 -3.74 -4.67
C GLY A 39 -7.51 -4.82 -5.23
N SER A 40 -6.68 -4.47 -6.22
CA SER A 40 -5.83 -5.44 -6.93
C SER A 40 -4.70 -5.99 -6.04
N PRO A 41 -4.65 -7.32 -5.81
CA PRO A 41 -3.58 -7.94 -5.01
C PRO A 41 -2.19 -7.78 -5.65
N TYR A 42 -2.13 -7.61 -6.98
CA TYR A 42 -0.87 -7.36 -7.68
C TYR A 42 -0.35 -5.94 -7.42
N VAL A 43 -1.25 -4.96 -7.38
CA VAL A 43 -0.90 -3.56 -7.06
C VAL A 43 -0.51 -3.45 -5.58
N HIS A 44 -1.18 -4.19 -4.68
CA HIS A 44 -0.78 -4.28 -3.28
C HIS A 44 0.64 -4.82 -3.14
N ALA A 45 0.93 -5.97 -3.76
CA ALA A 45 2.24 -6.59 -3.72
C ALA A 45 3.32 -5.71 -4.36
N LEU A 46 3.00 -4.97 -5.42
CA LEU A 46 3.92 -4.04 -6.06
C LEU A 46 4.25 -2.86 -5.14
N ALA A 47 3.26 -2.29 -4.46
CA ALA A 47 3.46 -1.21 -3.49
C ALA A 47 4.46 -1.61 -2.39
N THR A 48 4.29 -2.80 -1.79
CA THR A 48 5.22 -3.33 -0.78
C THR A 48 6.61 -3.55 -1.35
N LYS A 49 6.73 -4.19 -2.53
CA LYS A 49 8.03 -4.45 -3.17
C LYS A 49 8.81 -3.17 -3.46
N ILE A 50 8.12 -2.12 -3.91
CA ILE A 50 8.74 -0.82 -4.17
C ILE A 50 9.24 -0.20 -2.87
N ALA A 51 8.43 -0.20 -1.81
CA ALA A 51 8.84 0.31 -0.50
C ALA A 51 10.07 -0.45 0.05
N ASP A 52 10.05 -1.78 0.02
CA ASP A 52 11.18 -2.62 0.42
C ASP A 52 12.45 -2.32 -0.39
N ALA A 53 12.30 -2.14 -1.71
CA ALA A 53 13.41 -1.80 -2.59
C ALA A 53 13.99 -0.42 -2.27
N MET A 54 13.13 0.56 -1.91
CA MET A 54 13.59 1.90 -1.51
C MET A 54 14.42 1.82 -0.24
N LEU A 55 13.91 1.12 0.77
CA LEU A 55 14.62 0.93 2.04
C LEU A 55 15.98 0.24 1.84
N LYS A 56 16.03 -0.80 1.00
CA LYS A 56 17.29 -1.47 0.62
C LYS A 56 18.25 -0.53 -0.10
N SER A 57 17.75 0.30 -1.01
CA SER A 57 18.57 1.29 -1.72
C SER A 57 19.20 2.30 -0.76
N TYR A 58 18.43 2.84 0.19
CA TYR A 58 18.94 3.76 1.21
C TYR A 58 19.98 3.09 2.12
N GLY A 59 19.73 1.85 2.53
CA GLY A 59 20.69 1.06 3.31
C GLY A 59 22.00 0.80 2.57
N ALA A 60 21.95 0.48 1.28
CA ALA A 60 23.15 0.28 0.47
C ALA A 60 24.00 1.56 0.32
N GLN A 61 23.35 2.73 0.38
CA GLN A 61 24.01 4.04 0.32
C GLN A 61 24.47 4.53 1.71
N GLY A 62 24.09 3.86 2.79
CA GLY A 62 24.35 4.31 4.17
C GLY A 62 23.54 5.54 4.57
N ASP A 63 22.44 5.85 3.87
CA ASP A 63 21.59 7.01 4.15
C ASP A 63 20.59 6.70 5.27
N THR A 64 21.07 6.82 6.51
CA THR A 64 20.25 6.57 7.72
C THR A 64 19.10 7.56 7.86
N ALA A 65 19.26 8.79 7.40
CA ALA A 65 18.20 9.80 7.45
C ALA A 65 17.04 9.44 6.51
N ALA A 66 17.34 8.95 5.30
CA ALA A 66 16.32 8.47 4.37
C ALA A 66 15.62 7.21 4.89
N ILE A 67 16.34 6.28 5.53
CA ILE A 67 15.75 5.11 6.21
C ILE A 67 14.74 5.57 7.27
N ASP A 68 15.14 6.45 8.19
CA ASP A 68 14.28 6.92 9.28
C ASP A 68 13.08 7.71 8.76
N ALA A 69 13.25 8.48 7.69
CA ALA A 69 12.16 9.18 7.02
C ALA A 69 11.17 8.19 6.38
N HIS A 70 11.67 7.14 5.72
CA HIS A 70 10.86 6.12 5.08
C HIS A 70 10.06 5.29 6.08
N THR A 71 10.71 4.82 7.16
CA THR A 71 10.06 4.06 8.24
C THR A 71 8.93 4.87 8.88
N ARG A 72 9.21 6.14 9.24
CA ARG A 72 8.17 7.04 9.78
C ARG A 72 7.02 7.24 8.80
N TRP A 73 7.30 7.29 7.50
CA TRP A 73 6.26 7.44 6.49
C TRP A 73 5.40 6.17 6.36
N ILE A 74 5.98 4.97 6.37
CA ILE A 74 5.24 3.69 6.39
C ILE A 74 4.32 3.59 7.60
N GLU A 75 4.76 4.08 8.76
CA GLU A 75 3.98 4.07 10.00
C GLU A 75 2.97 5.23 10.10
N SER A 76 3.00 6.18 9.14
CA SER A 76 2.27 7.44 9.26
C SER A 76 0.77 7.36 8.98
N LEU A 77 0.25 6.23 8.49
CA LEU A 77 -1.13 6.12 8.00
C LEU A 77 -2.20 6.73 8.94
N PRO A 78 -2.15 6.52 10.28
CA PRO A 78 -3.14 7.12 11.19
C PRO A 78 -3.25 8.64 11.11
N ASN A 79 -2.18 9.32 10.70
CA ASN A 79 -2.11 10.78 10.56
C ASN A 79 -1.85 11.22 9.10
N ASN A 80 -1.95 10.30 8.14
CA ASN A 80 -1.62 10.56 6.75
C ASN A 80 -2.80 11.18 6.01
N VAL A 81 -2.49 12.07 5.05
CA VAL A 81 -3.49 12.80 4.24
C VAL A 81 -4.38 11.86 3.42
N VAL A 82 -3.94 10.64 3.13
CA VAL A 82 -4.70 9.66 2.33
C VAL A 82 -5.74 8.89 3.15
N LEU A 83 -5.70 8.97 4.48
CA LEU A 83 -6.60 8.20 5.35
C LEU A 83 -8.10 8.45 5.07
N PRO A 84 -8.58 9.69 4.83
CA PRO A 84 -9.96 9.94 4.44
C PRO A 84 -10.36 9.23 3.13
N VAL A 85 -9.45 9.18 2.15
CA VAL A 85 -9.69 8.48 0.87
C VAL A 85 -9.82 6.98 1.11
N ILE A 86 -8.92 6.40 1.91
CA ILE A 86 -8.95 4.98 2.29
C ILE A 86 -10.28 4.64 2.97
N ARG A 87 -10.69 5.43 3.97
CA ARG A 87 -11.97 5.23 4.66
C ARG A 87 -13.16 5.29 3.72
N SER A 88 -13.16 6.26 2.80
CA SER A 88 -14.22 6.39 1.79
C SER A 88 -14.31 5.17 0.88
N LYS A 89 -13.17 4.71 0.35
CA LYS A 89 -13.13 3.51 -0.52
C LYS A 89 -13.55 2.25 0.21
N LEU A 90 -13.08 2.05 1.43
CA LEU A 90 -13.47 0.90 2.24
C LEU A 90 -14.97 0.88 2.56
N LYS A 91 -15.58 2.05 2.81
CA LYS A 91 -17.05 2.14 2.97
C LYS A 91 -17.80 1.74 1.71
N LEU A 92 -17.30 2.12 0.54
CA LEU A 92 -17.88 1.69 -0.74
C LEU A 92 -17.74 0.17 -0.90
N ASP A 93 -16.56 -0.40 -0.65
CA ASP A 93 -16.32 -1.84 -0.71
C ASP A 93 -17.24 -2.60 0.26
N ALA A 94 -17.39 -2.12 1.50
CA ALA A 94 -18.25 -2.71 2.52
C ALA A 94 -19.74 -2.72 2.18
N SER A 95 -20.17 -1.84 1.27
CA SER A 95 -21.56 -1.80 0.78
C SER A 95 -21.90 -2.90 -0.23
N THR A 96 -20.88 -3.59 -0.77
CA THR A 96 -21.05 -4.62 -1.80
C THR A 96 -21.42 -5.99 -1.22
N GLU A 97 -21.96 -6.88 -2.05
CA GLU A 97 -22.32 -8.24 -1.61
C GLU A 97 -21.09 -9.12 -1.34
N TRP A 98 -20.04 -9.03 -2.17
CA TRP A 98 -18.84 -9.84 -1.99
C TRP A 98 -18.17 -9.59 -0.63
N TRP A 99 -18.20 -8.35 -0.13
CA TRP A 99 -17.64 -8.02 1.18
C TRP A 99 -18.35 -8.76 2.32
N LYS A 100 -19.69 -8.85 2.25
CA LYS A 100 -20.51 -9.51 3.26
C LYS A 100 -20.24 -11.02 3.31
N GLU A 101 -19.89 -11.61 2.18
CA GLU A 101 -19.52 -13.03 2.06
C GLU A 101 -18.12 -13.34 2.62
N LEU A 102 -17.24 -12.34 2.71
CA LEU A 102 -15.91 -12.55 3.28
C LEU A 102 -15.95 -12.83 4.77
N SER A 103 -15.08 -13.75 5.21
CA SER A 103 -14.80 -13.90 6.64
C SER A 103 -14.04 -12.69 7.18
N GLN A 104 -14.10 -12.48 8.50
CA GLN A 104 -13.36 -11.39 9.15
C GLN A 104 -11.86 -11.41 8.81
N MET A 105 -11.25 -12.59 8.78
CA MET A 105 -9.84 -12.76 8.42
C MET A 105 -9.56 -12.30 7.00
N LYS A 106 -10.45 -12.61 6.04
CA LYS A 106 -10.30 -12.19 4.64
C LYS A 106 -10.51 -10.70 4.45
N ARG A 107 -11.40 -10.06 5.22
CA ARG A 107 -11.55 -8.60 5.23
C ARG A 107 -10.28 -7.93 5.73
N LEU A 108 -9.69 -8.42 6.84
CA LEU A 108 -8.43 -7.89 7.36
C LEU A 108 -7.28 -8.04 6.34
N GLU A 109 -7.17 -9.20 5.68
CA GLU A 109 -6.18 -9.42 4.61
C GLU A 109 -6.38 -8.44 3.45
N TYR A 110 -7.62 -8.25 3.00
CA TYR A 110 -7.96 -7.31 1.94
C TYR A 110 -7.60 -5.86 2.30
N VAL A 111 -8.03 -5.39 3.49
CA VAL A 111 -7.74 -4.03 3.94
C VAL A 111 -6.23 -3.81 4.08
N ARG A 112 -5.49 -4.80 4.60
CA ARG A 112 -4.02 -4.73 4.69
C ARG A 112 -3.38 -4.52 3.32
N GLY A 113 -3.84 -5.25 2.31
CA GLY A 113 -3.38 -5.08 0.94
C GLY A 113 -3.70 -3.68 0.40
N CYS A 114 -4.93 -3.21 0.61
CA CYS A 114 -5.38 -1.90 0.15
C CYS A 114 -4.54 -0.76 0.70
N ILE A 115 -4.18 -0.82 1.98
CA ILE A 115 -3.34 0.20 2.62
C ILE A 115 -1.83 0.01 2.40
N ALA A 116 -1.39 -1.07 1.75
CA ALA A 116 0.03 -1.25 1.45
C ALA A 116 0.60 -0.03 0.70
N PRO A 117 1.81 0.44 1.04
CA PRO A 117 2.81 -0.21 1.88
C PRO A 117 2.78 0.26 3.35
N PHE A 118 1.72 0.94 3.80
CA PHE A 118 1.65 1.37 5.19
C PHE A 118 1.60 0.17 6.14
N GLU A 119 2.32 0.28 7.25
CA GLU A 119 2.31 -0.69 8.33
C GLU A 119 1.57 -0.11 9.52
N VAL A 120 0.53 -0.81 9.96
CA VAL A 120 -0.32 -0.39 11.07
C VAL A 120 -0.54 -1.55 12.04
N SER A 121 -0.90 -1.22 13.27
CA SER A 121 -1.26 -2.22 14.26
C SER A 121 -2.51 -3.00 13.84
N GLU A 122 -2.63 -4.24 14.33
CA GLU A 122 -3.84 -5.06 14.15
C GLU A 122 -5.10 -4.35 14.68
N GLU A 123 -4.97 -3.57 15.75
CA GLU A 123 -6.08 -2.80 16.32
C GLU A 123 -6.55 -1.72 15.36
N PHE A 124 -5.63 -0.96 14.76
CA PHE A 124 -5.96 0.06 13.78
C PHE A 124 -6.61 -0.57 12.53
N LEU A 125 -6.09 -1.71 12.07
CA LEU A 125 -6.65 -2.43 10.93
C LEU A 125 -8.08 -2.92 11.20
N LYS A 126 -8.35 -3.46 12.39
CA LYS A 126 -9.72 -3.81 12.82
C LYS A 126 -10.61 -2.57 12.91
N GLY A 127 -10.08 -1.45 13.39
CA GLY A 127 -10.77 -0.17 13.40
C GLY A 127 -11.21 0.27 12.01
N LEU A 128 -10.34 0.14 10.99
CA LEU A 128 -10.70 0.45 9.60
C LEU A 128 -11.83 -0.43 9.06
N VAL A 129 -11.81 -1.73 9.36
CA VAL A 129 -12.90 -2.65 8.97
C VAL A 129 -14.22 -2.25 9.64
N ASN A 130 -14.19 -1.98 10.94
CA ASN A 130 -15.39 -1.59 11.69
C ASN A 130 -15.94 -0.24 11.21
N ASP A 131 -15.07 0.75 10.97
CA ASP A 131 -15.43 2.06 10.41
C ASP A 131 -16.08 1.95 9.03
N ALA A 132 -15.68 0.95 8.24
CA ALA A 132 -16.21 0.70 6.90
C ALA A 132 -17.59 0.06 6.91
N GLU A 133 -17.86 -0.80 7.89
CA GLU A 133 -19.13 -1.53 8.05
C GLU A 133 -20.22 -0.74 8.80
N ALA A 134 -19.86 0.41 9.39
CA ALA A 134 -20.76 1.31 10.12
C ALA A 134 -21.50 2.32 9.21
#